data_AF-A0A495K3C6-F1
#
_entry.id   AF-A0A495K3C6-F1
#
_cell.length_a   1.000
_cell.length_b   1.000
_cell.length_c   1.000
_cell.angle_alpha   90.00
_cell.angle_beta   90.00
_cell.angle_gamma   90.00
#
_symmetry.space_group_name_H-M   'P 1'
#
loop_
_entity.id
_entity.type
_entity.pdbx_description
1 polymer ?
#
loop_
_entity_poly.entity_id
_entity_poly.type
_entity_poly.pdbx_seq_one_letter_code
_entity_poly.pdbx_strand_id
1 'polypeptide(L)'
;MASSSGPASVTCRTEYRSTTHERLATASSALVIASLLELVALTIVDAPPMTTGLIVIVTLGLGLLLAALGRIRDLPAVTITVDDEMVHFGNADSALHSFPLDSLLSVKQSSELATDTSVSRSSRADQFHVRGCRYLRLRFESNPDQEWQIAAIESDPAAAEVIARLRAHQPAKRMVRVGKATGDLAKPAAAEPGYQPAQPPPGRLIPRIANADSEEAAKRLWQAAIKQHDDVLADYAQYELEPELLIRFPAVTDVSVDTVEIFHTTLNRAQELRTDTFPVNIDRADEYQQAVIDLRKAWVECEKYGRAVGTGLLEVNDQKELTVALSLLENARNVQGEQQAEYLNQIKQIVTDLTDRGSLHPQPQAMEEIDAGRRRALEAD
;
A
#
# COMPACT_ATOMS: atom_id res chain seq x y z
N MET A 1 -10.06 -5.11 -48.01
CA MET A 1 -9.99 -4.21 -46.84
C MET A 1 -10.96 -4.73 -45.80
N ALA A 2 -10.51 -5.65 -44.96
CA ALA A 2 -11.27 -6.18 -43.84
C ALA A 2 -10.63 -5.58 -42.58
N SER A 3 -11.39 -4.78 -41.86
CA SER A 3 -11.01 -4.17 -40.59
C SER A 3 -10.83 -5.30 -39.58
N SER A 4 -9.60 -5.57 -39.15
CA SER A 4 -9.35 -6.39 -37.97
C SER A 4 -9.76 -5.58 -36.74
N SER A 5 -11.02 -5.73 -36.31
CA SER A 5 -11.41 -5.33 -34.96
C SER A 5 -10.74 -6.31 -34.01
N GLY A 6 -9.61 -5.91 -33.43
CA GLY A 6 -9.08 -6.56 -32.23
C GLY A 6 -10.12 -6.52 -31.12
N PRO A 7 -9.98 -7.37 -30.09
CA PRO A 7 -10.98 -7.47 -29.06
C PRO A 7 -11.12 -6.17 -28.28
N ALA A 8 -12.27 -5.52 -28.46
CA ALA A 8 -12.56 -4.26 -27.82
C ALA A 8 -12.93 -4.54 -26.37
N SER A 9 -12.01 -4.25 -25.44
CA SER A 9 -12.28 -4.22 -24.00
C SER A 9 -13.39 -3.22 -23.71
N VAL A 10 -14.41 -3.62 -22.94
CA VAL A 10 -15.52 -2.73 -22.57
C VAL A 10 -15.41 -2.40 -21.09
N THR A 11 -15.33 -1.11 -20.80
CA THR A 11 -15.23 -0.59 -19.43
C THR A 11 -16.49 0.18 -19.06
N CYS A 12 -17.09 -0.20 -17.94
CA CYS A 12 -18.14 0.54 -17.26
C CYS A 12 -17.53 1.28 -16.06
N ARG A 13 -17.87 2.56 -15.88
CA ARG A 13 -17.40 3.40 -14.77
C ARG A 13 -18.59 3.94 -13.99
N THR A 14 -18.67 3.57 -12.71
CA THR A 14 -19.71 4.03 -11.78
C THR A 14 -19.08 4.95 -10.74
N GLU A 15 -19.29 6.26 -10.87
CA GLU A 15 -18.76 7.27 -9.96
C GLU A 15 -19.59 7.37 -8.66
N TYR A 16 -18.92 7.67 -7.54
CA TYR A 16 -19.59 7.89 -6.26
C TYR A 16 -18.98 9.06 -5.49
N ARG A 17 -19.78 9.69 -4.62
CA ARG A 17 -19.29 10.74 -3.72
C ARG A 17 -18.62 10.11 -2.51
N SER A 18 -17.36 10.44 -2.26
CA SER A 18 -16.65 10.05 -1.04
C SER A 18 -17.09 10.88 0.17
N THR A 19 -16.88 10.34 1.37
CA THR A 19 -17.11 11.04 2.65
C THR A 19 -16.29 12.33 2.76
N THR A 20 -15.18 12.44 2.04
CA THR A 20 -14.35 13.65 1.99
C THR A 20 -15.06 14.78 1.24
N HIS A 21 -15.76 14.50 0.13
CA HIS A 21 -16.55 15.51 -0.58
C HIS A 21 -17.73 15.99 0.26
N GLU A 22 -18.38 15.08 1.00
CA GLU A 22 -19.47 15.44 1.92
C GLU A 22 -18.98 16.32 3.08
N ARG A 23 -17.83 15.99 3.68
CA ARG A 23 -17.21 16.80 4.74
C ARG A 23 -16.81 18.18 4.24
N LEU A 24 -16.20 18.28 3.05
CA LEU A 24 -15.82 19.56 2.45
C LEU A 24 -17.05 20.41 2.11
N ALA A 25 -18.11 19.81 1.56
CA ALA A 25 -19.36 20.51 1.27
C ALA A 25 -20.06 21.00 2.55
N THR A 26 -20.05 20.18 3.61
CA THR A 26 -20.62 20.53 4.91
C THR A 26 -19.84 21.65 5.59
N ALA A 27 -18.50 21.55 5.60
CA ALA A 27 -17.63 22.57 6.17
C ALA A 27 -17.72 23.91 5.41
N SER A 28 -17.77 23.87 4.08
CA SER A 28 -18.01 25.06 3.26
C SER A 28 -19.35 25.72 3.58
N SER A 29 -20.43 24.94 3.65
CA SER A 29 -21.76 25.46 3.99
C SER A 29 -21.78 26.08 5.39
N ALA A 30 -21.13 25.45 6.37
CA ALA A 30 -21.02 25.97 7.73
C ALA A 30 -20.26 27.30 7.78
N LEU A 31 -19.15 27.44 7.05
CA LEU A 31 -18.37 28.69 7.00
C LEU A 31 -19.12 29.82 6.30
N VAL A 32 -19.87 29.53 5.24
CA VAL A 32 -20.72 30.54 4.59
C VAL A 32 -21.79 31.05 5.57
N ILE A 33 -22.45 30.15 6.31
CA ILE A 33 -23.42 30.53 7.34
C ILE A 33 -22.74 31.32 8.47
N ALA A 34 -21.57 30.88 8.92
CA ALA A 34 -20.80 31.58 9.95
C ALA A 34 -20.44 33.01 9.52
N SER A 35 -20.02 33.20 8.26
CA SER A 35 -19.70 34.54 7.73
C SER A 35 -20.90 35.51 7.77
N LEU A 36 -22.12 35.00 7.55
CA LEU A 36 -23.35 35.79 7.65
C LEU A 36 -23.67 36.15 9.11
N LEU A 37 -23.48 35.21 10.04
CA LEU A 37 -23.68 35.44 11.48
C LEU A 37 -22.63 36.39 12.06
N GLU A 38 -21.38 36.27 11.65
CA GLU A 38 -20.28 37.19 12.03
C GLU A 38 -20.60 38.61 11.60
N LEU A 39 -21.08 38.81 10.37
CA LEU A 39 -21.49 40.12 9.88
C LEU A 39 -22.57 40.74 10.79
N VAL A 40 -23.61 39.97 11.15
CA VAL A 40 -24.68 40.45 12.04
C VAL A 40 -24.14 40.76 13.44
N ALA A 41 -23.36 39.85 14.03
CA ALA A 41 -22.83 40.00 15.38
C ALA A 41 -21.87 41.19 15.51
N LEU A 42 -20.96 41.36 14.54
CA LEU A 42 -20.01 42.48 14.51
C LEU A 42 -20.71 43.82 14.28
N THR A 43 -21.83 43.82 13.55
CA THR A 43 -22.68 45.01 13.39
C THR A 43 -23.39 45.37 14.71
N ILE A 44 -23.85 44.37 15.48
CA ILE A 44 -24.51 44.61 16.79
C ILE A 44 -23.54 45.19 17.82
N VAL A 45 -22.28 44.77 17.80
CA VAL A 45 -21.23 45.22 18.74
C VAL A 45 -20.56 46.52 18.28
N ASP A 46 -21.02 47.11 17.18
CA ASP A 46 -20.48 48.36 16.60
C ASP A 46 -18.97 48.29 16.31
N ALA A 47 -18.52 47.13 15.82
CA ALA A 47 -17.12 46.91 15.48
C ALA A 47 -16.69 47.79 14.29
N PRO A 48 -15.40 48.20 14.23
CA PRO A 48 -14.91 49.03 13.13
C PRO A 48 -15.16 48.37 11.76
N PRO A 49 -15.65 49.12 10.75
CA PRO A 49 -16.07 48.55 9.46
C PRO A 49 -14.94 47.84 8.73
N MET A 50 -13.69 48.27 8.91
CA MET A 50 -12.51 47.62 8.34
C MET A 50 -12.26 46.24 8.95
N THR A 51 -12.42 46.09 10.26
CA THR A 51 -12.27 44.82 10.97
C THR A 51 -13.41 43.86 10.61
N THR A 52 -14.65 44.36 10.57
CA THR A 52 -15.81 43.59 10.15
C THR A 52 -15.67 43.07 8.72
N GLY A 53 -15.26 43.95 7.79
CA GLY A 53 -15.01 43.56 6.40
C GLY A 53 -13.92 42.50 6.27
N LEU A 54 -12.79 42.67 6.97
CA LEU A 54 -11.67 41.72 6.92
C LEU A 54 -12.08 40.32 7.39
N ILE A 55 -12.75 40.22 8.56
CA ILE A 55 -13.16 38.94 9.14
C ILE A 55 -14.13 38.22 8.19
N VAL A 56 -15.17 38.90 7.73
CA VAL A 56 -16.19 38.32 6.84
C VAL A 56 -15.57 37.86 5.52
N ILE A 57 -14.66 38.64 4.92
CA ILE A 57 -13.97 38.28 3.68
C ILE A 57 -13.12 37.02 3.87
N VAL A 58 -12.38 36.92 4.98
CA VAL A 58 -11.54 35.75 5.26
C VAL A 58 -12.39 34.50 5.46
N THR A 59 -13.44 34.56 6.30
CA THR A 59 -14.32 33.43 6.58
C THR A 59 -15.06 32.97 5.32
N LEU A 60 -15.61 33.91 4.54
CA LEU A 60 -16.29 33.63 3.28
C LEU A 60 -15.32 33.07 2.23
N GLY A 61 -14.13 33.67 2.11
CA GLY A 61 -13.08 33.24 1.20
C GLY A 61 -12.63 31.81 1.48
N LEU A 62 -12.45 31.44 2.75
CA LEU A 62 -12.13 30.07 3.16
C LEU A 62 -13.28 29.10 2.83
N GLY A 63 -14.54 29.49 3.05
CA GLY A 63 -15.71 28.69 2.68
C GLY A 63 -15.78 28.41 1.17
N LEU A 64 -15.53 29.42 0.33
CA LEU A 64 -15.48 29.30 -1.12
C LEU A 64 -14.28 28.46 -1.61
N LEU A 65 -13.12 28.63 -0.97
CA LEU A 65 -11.93 27.83 -1.28
C LEU A 65 -12.17 26.34 -1.02
N LEU A 66 -12.81 25.99 0.11
CA LEU A 66 -13.17 24.59 0.40
C LEU A 66 -14.20 24.03 -0.58
N ALA A 67 -15.17 24.85 -1.03
CA ALA A 67 -16.11 24.44 -2.08
C ALA A 67 -15.39 24.18 -3.41
N ALA A 68 -14.43 25.02 -3.79
CA ALA A 68 -13.64 24.87 -5.00
C ALA A 68 -12.77 23.60 -4.94
N LEU A 69 -12.06 23.39 -3.84
CA LEU A 69 -11.27 22.17 -3.60
C LEU A 69 -12.14 20.89 -3.64
N GLY A 70 -13.36 20.95 -3.11
CA GLY A 70 -14.31 19.84 -3.18
C GLY A 70 -14.82 19.52 -4.59
N ARG A 71 -14.82 20.50 -5.51
CA ARG A 71 -15.22 20.34 -6.92
C ARG A 71 -14.08 19.91 -7.84
N ILE A 72 -12.85 20.33 -7.54
CA ILE A 72 -11.67 20.05 -8.37
C ILE A 72 -11.16 18.61 -8.14
N ARG A 73 -11.43 18.04 -6.97
CA ARG A 73 -10.99 16.68 -6.64
C ARG A 73 -11.78 15.65 -7.45
N ASP A 74 -11.08 14.72 -8.09
CA ASP A 74 -11.69 13.68 -8.92
C ASP A 74 -12.67 12.81 -8.11
N LEU A 75 -13.80 12.46 -8.74
CA LEU A 75 -14.76 11.53 -8.13
C LEU A 75 -14.19 10.10 -8.22
N PRO A 76 -14.08 9.40 -7.09
CA PRO A 76 -13.70 8.00 -7.12
C PRO A 76 -14.77 7.19 -7.84
N ALA A 77 -14.35 6.13 -8.51
CA ALA A 77 -15.23 5.33 -9.34
C ALA A 77 -14.94 3.84 -9.20
N VAL A 78 -16.02 3.08 -9.12
CA VAL A 78 -15.99 1.63 -9.30
C VAL A 78 -15.96 1.36 -10.79
N THR A 79 -14.92 0.67 -11.26
CA THR A 79 -14.75 0.29 -12.66
C THR A 79 -14.96 -1.21 -12.81
N ILE A 80 -15.62 -1.61 -13.89
CA ILE A 80 -15.68 -2.99 -14.34
C ILE A 80 -15.23 -2.98 -15.80
N THR A 81 -14.15 -3.68 -16.09
CA THR A 81 -13.65 -3.89 -17.44
C THR A 81 -13.74 -5.36 -17.77
N VAL A 82 -14.34 -5.67 -18.92
CA VAL A 82 -14.39 -7.02 -19.46
C VAL A 82 -13.62 -7.02 -20.77
N ASP A 83 -12.51 -7.74 -20.80
CA ASP A 83 -11.82 -8.10 -22.03
C ASP A 83 -12.24 -9.51 -22.49
N ASP A 84 -11.49 -10.10 -23.40
CA ASP A 84 -11.83 -11.41 -23.97
C ASP A 84 -11.57 -12.59 -23.04
N GLU A 85 -10.67 -12.43 -22.06
CA GLU A 85 -10.17 -13.53 -21.22
C GLU A 85 -10.34 -13.27 -19.73
N MET A 86 -10.45 -12.00 -19.33
CA MET A 86 -10.39 -11.49 -17.97
C MET A 86 -11.48 -10.44 -17.68
N VAL A 87 -12.02 -10.55 -16.47
CA VAL A 87 -12.90 -9.57 -15.84
C VAL A 87 -12.09 -8.84 -14.79
N HIS A 88 -11.92 -7.54 -14.99
CA HIS A 88 -11.30 -6.65 -14.04
C HIS A 88 -12.37 -5.82 -13.34
N PHE A 89 -12.36 -5.73 -12.02
CA PHE A 89 -13.23 -4.82 -11.30
C PHE A 89 -12.60 -4.28 -10.02
N GLY A 90 -12.96 -3.06 -9.65
CA GLY A 90 -12.31 -2.43 -8.53
C GLY A 90 -12.51 -0.94 -8.42
N ASN A 91 -11.87 -0.34 -7.42
CA ASN A 91 -11.80 1.12 -7.30
C ASN A 91 -10.53 1.61 -7.99
N ALA A 92 -10.67 2.63 -8.84
CA ALA A 92 -9.57 3.20 -9.64
C ALA A 92 -8.31 3.54 -8.81
N ASP A 93 -8.50 3.90 -7.54
CA ASP A 93 -7.43 4.39 -6.67
C ASP A 93 -6.87 3.35 -5.67
N SER A 94 -7.51 2.18 -5.47
CA SER A 94 -7.17 1.36 -4.29
C SER A 94 -7.25 -0.15 -4.39
N ALA A 95 -7.94 -0.73 -5.38
CA ALA A 95 -7.95 -2.18 -5.54
C ALA A 95 -8.47 -2.57 -6.92
N LEU A 96 -7.67 -3.23 -7.74
CA LEU A 96 -8.08 -3.85 -8.99
C LEU A 96 -8.06 -5.38 -8.83
N HIS A 97 -9.23 -6.00 -8.91
CA HIS A 97 -9.38 -7.45 -8.89
C HIS A 97 -9.51 -7.97 -10.32
N SER A 98 -8.81 -9.05 -10.64
CA SER A 98 -8.77 -9.62 -11.98
C SER A 98 -9.07 -11.11 -11.89
N PHE A 99 -10.09 -11.56 -12.61
CA PHE A 99 -10.50 -12.97 -12.64
C PHE A 99 -10.70 -13.42 -14.10
N PRO A 100 -10.31 -14.65 -14.46
CA PRO A 100 -10.59 -15.18 -15.80
C PRO A 100 -12.11 -15.27 -16.06
N LEU A 101 -12.57 -14.92 -17.27
CA LEU A 101 -13.98 -15.09 -17.67
C LEU A 101 -14.41 -16.55 -17.56
N ASP A 102 -13.52 -17.49 -17.87
CA ASP A 102 -13.79 -18.94 -17.82
C ASP A 102 -14.04 -19.44 -16.40
N SER A 103 -13.58 -18.69 -15.39
CA SER A 103 -13.81 -19.01 -13.98
C SER A 103 -15.18 -18.52 -13.48
N LEU A 104 -16.00 -17.88 -14.32
CA LEU A 104 -17.26 -17.26 -13.93
C LEU A 104 -18.37 -18.29 -13.70
N LEU A 105 -18.73 -18.53 -12.44
CA LEU A 105 -19.75 -19.51 -12.05
C LEU A 105 -21.18 -18.98 -12.15
N SER A 106 -21.39 -17.70 -11.85
CA SER A 106 -22.73 -17.09 -11.83
C SER A 106 -22.65 -15.59 -11.99
N VAL A 107 -23.52 -15.04 -12.85
CA VAL A 107 -23.80 -13.60 -12.96
C VAL A 107 -25.28 -13.42 -12.68
N LYS A 108 -25.61 -12.71 -11.60
CA LYS A 108 -26.98 -12.32 -11.28
C LYS A 108 -27.05 -10.82 -11.10
N GLN A 109 -28.09 -10.19 -11.62
CA GLN A 109 -28.33 -8.78 -11.41
C GLN A 109 -29.33 -8.60 -10.27
N SER A 110 -29.06 -7.69 -9.36
CA SER A 110 -30.00 -7.35 -8.28
C SER A 110 -31.20 -6.59 -8.83
N SER A 111 -32.40 -6.95 -8.37
CA SER A 111 -33.64 -6.17 -8.61
C SER A 111 -33.73 -4.94 -7.71
N GLU A 112 -33.03 -4.95 -6.57
CA GLU A 112 -33.06 -3.91 -5.54
C GLU A 112 -31.91 -2.92 -5.69
N LEU A 113 -32.17 -1.66 -5.31
CA LEU A 113 -31.18 -0.59 -5.25
C LEU A 113 -30.36 -0.70 -3.97
N ALA A 114 -29.06 -0.43 -4.05
CA ALA A 114 -28.19 -0.42 -2.88
C ALA A 114 -28.53 0.73 -1.92
N THR A 115 -28.71 0.43 -0.64
CA THR A 115 -29.06 1.41 0.42
C THR A 115 -27.86 2.25 0.86
N ASP A 116 -26.64 1.75 0.67
CA ASP A 116 -25.39 2.37 1.12
C ASP A 116 -24.29 2.28 0.05
N THR A 117 -23.23 3.06 0.20
CA THR A 117 -22.01 3.02 -0.62
C THR A 117 -20.89 2.35 0.17
N SER A 118 -20.57 1.09 -0.12
CA SER A 118 -19.40 0.42 0.43
C SER A 118 -18.42 0.05 -0.68
N VAL A 119 -17.15 0.26 -0.37
CA VAL A 119 -15.97 -0.07 -1.18
C VAL A 119 -14.96 -0.83 -0.29
N SER A 120 -15.45 -1.42 0.80
CA SER A 120 -14.65 -1.98 1.89
C SER A 120 -14.77 -3.50 1.97
N ARG A 121 -13.65 -4.16 2.31
CA ARG A 121 -13.59 -5.59 2.63
C ARG A 121 -14.36 -5.86 3.92
N SER A 122 -15.41 -6.66 3.82
CA SER A 122 -16.09 -7.22 4.99
C SER A 122 -15.98 -8.74 4.97
N SER A 123 -15.80 -9.36 6.13
CA SER A 123 -15.41 -10.77 6.32
C SER A 123 -16.36 -11.84 5.75
N ARG A 124 -17.45 -11.45 5.09
CA ARG A 124 -18.40 -12.37 4.43
C ARG A 124 -18.84 -11.97 3.02
N ALA A 125 -18.52 -10.76 2.56
CA ALA A 125 -18.80 -10.30 1.20
C ALA A 125 -17.96 -9.05 0.90
N ASP A 126 -17.18 -9.10 -0.19
CA ASP A 126 -16.50 -7.91 -0.72
C ASP A 126 -17.52 -7.16 -1.58
N GLN A 127 -18.01 -6.05 -1.05
CA GLN A 127 -19.11 -5.28 -1.62
C GLN A 127 -18.56 -3.98 -2.20
N PHE A 128 -18.71 -3.82 -3.51
CA PHE A 128 -18.47 -2.60 -4.29
C PHE A 128 -19.81 -2.01 -4.75
N HIS A 129 -20.68 -1.67 -3.80
CA HIS A 129 -22.00 -1.12 -4.10
C HIS A 129 -22.01 0.40 -3.91
N VAL A 130 -22.77 1.08 -4.77
CA VAL A 130 -22.94 2.54 -4.74
C VAL A 130 -24.40 2.83 -4.41
N ARG A 131 -24.63 3.65 -3.39
CA ARG A 131 -25.97 4.02 -2.91
C ARG A 131 -26.84 4.51 -4.06
N GLY A 132 -28.04 3.94 -4.20
CA GLY A 132 -29.01 4.30 -5.23
C GLY A 132 -28.75 3.65 -6.60
N CYS A 133 -27.76 2.76 -6.72
CA CYS A 133 -27.50 1.98 -7.94
C CYS A 133 -27.88 0.50 -7.76
N ARG A 134 -28.21 -0.17 -8.87
CA ARG A 134 -28.28 -1.65 -8.91
C ARG A 134 -26.87 -2.23 -8.96
N TYR A 135 -26.72 -3.49 -8.59
CA TYR A 135 -25.44 -4.17 -8.54
C TYR A 135 -25.51 -5.57 -9.17
N LEU A 136 -24.37 -6.00 -9.70
CA LEU A 136 -24.12 -7.33 -10.25
C LEU A 136 -23.51 -8.21 -9.17
N ARG A 137 -24.01 -9.44 -9.07
CA ARG A 137 -23.49 -10.49 -8.21
C ARG A 137 -22.72 -11.48 -9.07
N LEU A 138 -21.39 -11.50 -8.90
CA LEU A 138 -20.49 -12.40 -9.58
C LEU A 138 -19.97 -13.45 -8.60
N ARG A 139 -19.89 -14.71 -9.04
CA ARG A 139 -19.19 -15.78 -8.32
C ARG A 139 -18.17 -16.38 -9.26
N PHE A 140 -16.99 -16.66 -8.75
CA PHE A 140 -15.89 -17.24 -9.51
C PHE A 140 -15.45 -18.57 -8.91
N GLU A 141 -14.93 -19.47 -9.75
CA GLU A 141 -14.50 -20.82 -9.37
C GLU A 141 -13.34 -20.79 -8.37
N SER A 142 -12.49 -19.77 -8.47
CA SER A 142 -11.38 -19.54 -7.54
C SER A 142 -11.84 -19.30 -6.10
N ASN A 143 -13.07 -18.80 -5.90
CA ASN A 143 -13.66 -18.63 -4.57
C ASN A 143 -15.18 -18.82 -4.64
N PRO A 144 -15.66 -20.08 -4.70
CA PRO A 144 -17.05 -20.36 -5.01
C PRO A 144 -17.98 -19.87 -3.92
N ASP A 145 -17.53 -19.78 -2.67
CA ASP A 145 -18.31 -19.32 -1.51
C ASP A 145 -18.37 -17.79 -1.39
N GLN A 146 -17.53 -17.06 -2.12
CA GLN A 146 -17.52 -15.60 -2.13
C GLN A 146 -18.40 -15.05 -3.26
N GLU A 147 -19.33 -14.16 -2.89
CA GLU A 147 -20.16 -13.42 -3.84
C GLU A 147 -19.67 -11.97 -3.92
N TRP A 148 -19.23 -11.57 -5.11
CA TRP A 148 -18.79 -10.22 -5.42
C TRP A 148 -19.98 -9.38 -5.83
N GLN A 149 -20.20 -8.24 -5.17
CA GLN A 149 -21.32 -7.34 -5.47
C GLN A 149 -20.78 -6.03 -6.05
N ILE A 150 -21.06 -5.75 -7.33
CA ILE A 150 -20.43 -4.62 -8.04
C ILE A 150 -21.48 -3.70 -8.66
N ALA A 151 -21.40 -2.40 -8.38
CA ALA A 151 -22.34 -1.41 -8.88
C ALA A 151 -22.26 -1.25 -10.41
N ALA A 152 -23.41 -1.36 -11.07
CA ALA A 152 -23.54 -1.14 -12.51
C ALA A 152 -24.80 -0.33 -12.79
N ILE A 153 -24.67 0.74 -13.58
CA ILE A 153 -25.77 1.62 -13.95
C ILE A 153 -26.44 1.04 -15.19
N GLU A 154 -27.67 0.54 -15.07
CA GLU A 154 -28.39 -0.11 -16.17
C GLU A 154 -28.68 0.81 -17.35
N SER A 155 -28.81 2.12 -17.11
CA SER A 155 -28.99 3.13 -18.15
C SER A 155 -27.71 3.46 -18.92
N ASP A 156 -26.55 2.93 -18.51
CA ASP A 156 -25.29 3.10 -19.22
C ASP A 156 -25.15 2.01 -20.32
N PRO A 157 -25.05 2.39 -21.61
CA PRO A 157 -24.84 1.43 -22.70
C PRO A 157 -23.57 0.58 -22.52
N ALA A 158 -22.53 1.09 -21.86
CA ALA A 158 -21.32 0.31 -21.58
C ALA A 158 -21.56 -0.78 -20.52
N ALA A 159 -22.36 -0.49 -19.50
CA ALA A 159 -22.75 -1.47 -18.49
C ALA A 159 -23.60 -2.60 -19.09
N ALA A 160 -24.53 -2.27 -20.01
CA ALA A 160 -25.36 -3.24 -20.69
C ALA A 160 -24.53 -4.24 -21.51
N GLU A 161 -23.51 -3.75 -22.22
CA GLU A 161 -22.59 -4.57 -23.02
C GLU A 161 -21.70 -5.47 -22.13
N VAL A 162 -21.18 -4.94 -21.02
CA VAL A 162 -20.46 -5.73 -20.00
C VAL A 162 -21.32 -6.87 -19.47
N ILE A 163 -22.58 -6.60 -19.13
CA ILE A 163 -23.51 -7.62 -18.63
C ILE A 163 -23.80 -8.68 -19.69
N ALA A 164 -23.95 -8.28 -20.96
CA ALA A 164 -24.18 -9.19 -22.06
C ALA A 164 -23.01 -10.16 -22.25
N ARG A 165 -21.76 -9.66 -22.24
CA ARG A 165 -20.54 -10.47 -22.37
C ARG A 165 -20.34 -11.44 -21.20
N LEU A 166 -20.60 -10.98 -19.99
CA LEU A 166 -20.54 -11.83 -18.79
C LEU A 166 -21.60 -12.95 -18.82
N ARG A 167 -22.80 -12.70 -19.37
CA ARG A 167 -23.82 -13.74 -19.53
C ARG A 167 -23.50 -14.74 -20.64
N ALA A 168 -22.86 -14.28 -21.72
CA ALA A 168 -22.47 -15.15 -22.84
C ALA A 168 -21.44 -16.22 -22.42
N HIS A 169 -20.60 -15.94 -21.43
CA HIS A 169 -19.56 -16.84 -20.92
C HIS A 169 -19.98 -17.67 -19.71
N GLN A 170 -21.28 -17.70 -19.34
CA GLN A 170 -21.74 -18.60 -18.28
C GLN A 170 -21.68 -20.07 -18.74
N PRO A 171 -21.03 -20.98 -18.00
CA PRO A 171 -21.09 -22.39 -18.31
C PRO A 171 -22.54 -22.89 -18.12
N ALA A 172 -23.09 -23.51 -19.16
CA ALA A 172 -24.43 -24.09 -19.13
C ALA A 172 -24.50 -25.20 -18.06
N LYS A 173 -24.99 -24.85 -16.87
CA LYS A 173 -25.49 -25.69 -15.76
C LYS A 173 -25.10 -27.18 -15.87
N ARG A 174 -23.83 -27.52 -15.67
CA ARG A 174 -23.33 -28.90 -15.70
C ARG A 174 -23.63 -29.58 -14.36
N MET A 175 -24.63 -30.46 -14.35
CA MET A 175 -24.89 -31.38 -13.22
C MET A 175 -23.64 -32.22 -12.95
N VAL A 176 -23.00 -31.99 -11.80
CA VAL A 176 -21.84 -32.75 -11.36
C VAL A 176 -22.29 -34.15 -10.92
N ARG A 177 -22.02 -35.17 -11.76
CA ARG A 177 -21.87 -36.56 -11.30
C ARG A 177 -20.44 -36.73 -10.82
N VAL A 178 -20.27 -37.10 -9.56
CA VAL A 178 -18.97 -37.40 -8.95
C VAL A 178 -18.35 -38.60 -9.67
N GLY A 179 -17.32 -38.34 -10.46
CA GLY A 179 -16.47 -39.33 -11.11
C GLY A 179 -15.04 -39.17 -10.65
N LYS A 180 -14.44 -40.28 -10.22
CA LYS A 180 -13.09 -40.42 -9.66
C LYS A 180 -12.04 -39.94 -10.67
N ALA A 181 -11.31 -38.86 -10.37
CA ALA A 181 -10.24 -38.36 -11.21
C ALA A 181 -8.90 -39.01 -10.84
N THR A 182 -8.42 -39.89 -11.72
CA THR A 182 -7.01 -40.27 -11.85
C THR A 182 -6.38 -39.26 -12.81
N GLY A 183 -5.63 -38.30 -12.29
CA GLY A 183 -4.86 -37.30 -13.05
C GLY A 183 -3.38 -37.39 -12.66
N ASP A 184 -2.55 -37.55 -13.67
CA ASP A 184 -1.16 -38.02 -13.60
C ASP A 184 -0.17 -36.88 -13.28
N LEU A 185 -0.27 -36.31 -12.08
CA LEU A 185 0.73 -35.40 -11.50
C LEU A 185 1.16 -35.90 -10.12
N ALA A 186 1.76 -37.10 -10.10
CA ALA A 186 2.39 -37.66 -8.91
C ALA A 186 3.70 -38.35 -9.31
N LYS A 187 4.65 -37.57 -9.82
CA LYS A 187 6.05 -37.97 -9.80
C LYS A 187 6.83 -36.89 -9.06
N PRO A 188 7.27 -37.12 -7.82
CA PRO A 188 8.17 -36.19 -7.15
C PRO A 188 9.47 -36.15 -7.95
N ALA A 189 9.76 -35.01 -8.56
CA ALA A 189 11.10 -34.72 -9.02
C ALA A 189 12.04 -34.84 -7.82
N ALA A 190 13.21 -35.45 -8.00
CA ALA A 190 14.16 -35.68 -6.92
C ALA A 190 14.46 -34.37 -6.19
N ALA A 191 14.15 -34.31 -4.90
CA ALA A 191 14.35 -33.13 -4.08
C ALA A 191 15.84 -32.72 -4.09
N GLU A 192 16.09 -31.40 -4.13
CA GLU A 192 17.45 -30.88 -3.97
C GLU A 192 18.09 -31.42 -2.68
N PRO A 193 19.40 -31.77 -2.69
CA PRO A 193 20.05 -32.33 -1.51
C PRO A 193 19.93 -31.38 -0.31
N GLY A 194 19.26 -31.84 0.76
CA GLY A 194 19.14 -31.11 2.03
C GLY A 194 17.85 -30.30 2.23
N TYR A 195 16.92 -30.25 1.27
CA TYR A 195 15.62 -29.58 1.46
C TYR A 195 14.63 -30.49 2.20
N GLN A 196 14.11 -30.01 3.33
CA GLN A 196 12.96 -30.60 4.03
C GLN A 196 11.82 -29.57 4.02
N PRO A 197 10.66 -29.88 3.40
CA PRO A 197 9.54 -28.95 3.35
C PRO A 197 8.98 -28.71 4.76
N ALA A 198 8.85 -27.44 5.14
CA ALA A 198 8.13 -27.08 6.35
C ALA A 198 6.63 -27.34 6.17
N GLN A 199 5.95 -27.85 7.20
CA GLN A 199 4.49 -27.98 7.16
C GLN A 199 3.85 -26.56 7.16
N PRO A 200 3.02 -26.21 6.15
CA PRO A 200 2.46 -24.89 6.07
C PRO A 200 1.39 -24.67 7.16
N PRO A 201 1.31 -23.47 7.76
CA PRO A 201 0.23 -23.14 8.68
C PRO A 201 -1.14 -23.16 7.96
N PRO A 202 -2.20 -23.72 8.57
CA PRO A 202 -3.52 -23.74 7.96
C PRO A 202 -4.13 -22.33 7.92
N GLY A 203 -4.68 -21.93 6.76
CA GLY A 203 -5.58 -20.76 6.67
C GLY A 203 -5.08 -19.49 5.97
N ARG A 204 -3.99 -19.51 5.20
CA ARG A 204 -3.60 -18.33 4.37
C ARG A 204 -4.39 -18.25 3.06
N LEU A 205 -5.08 -17.12 2.85
CA LEU A 205 -5.87 -16.76 1.66
C LEU A 205 -5.02 -16.14 0.52
N ILE A 206 -3.71 -16.40 0.48
CA ILE A 206 -2.79 -15.78 -0.47
C ILE A 206 -2.66 -16.69 -1.71
N PRO A 207 -2.62 -16.16 -2.95
CA PRO A 207 -2.35 -16.95 -4.14
C PRO A 207 -0.99 -17.64 -4.01
N ARG A 208 -0.99 -18.98 -3.94
CA ARG A 208 0.21 -19.81 -3.85
C ARG A 208 0.82 -20.03 -5.22
N ILE A 209 2.15 -20.14 -5.29
CA ILE A 209 2.85 -20.55 -6.53
C ILE A 209 2.38 -21.94 -6.97
N ALA A 210 2.09 -22.83 -6.01
CA ALA A 210 1.53 -24.15 -6.28
C ALA A 210 0.13 -24.13 -6.94
N ASN A 211 -0.59 -23.00 -6.87
CA ASN A 211 -1.90 -22.81 -7.52
C ASN A 211 -1.79 -22.12 -8.88
N ALA A 212 -0.57 -21.90 -9.40
CA ALA A 212 -0.39 -21.32 -10.73
C ALA A 212 -0.62 -22.39 -11.80
N ASP A 213 -1.56 -22.15 -12.72
CA ASP A 213 -1.94 -23.10 -13.79
C ASP A 213 -0.82 -23.35 -14.82
N SER A 214 0.28 -22.57 -14.78
CA SER A 214 1.45 -22.74 -15.66
C SER A 214 2.78 -22.50 -14.94
N GLU A 215 3.82 -23.21 -15.37
CA GLU A 215 5.20 -23.02 -14.88
C GLU A 215 5.72 -21.59 -15.14
N GLU A 216 5.28 -20.97 -16.24
CA GLU A 216 5.60 -19.57 -16.52
C GLU A 216 4.97 -18.61 -15.51
N ALA A 217 3.71 -18.84 -15.12
CA ALA A 217 3.06 -18.05 -14.08
C ALA A 217 3.74 -18.24 -12.72
N ALA A 218 4.14 -19.47 -12.38
CA ALA A 218 4.92 -19.76 -11.19
C ALA A 218 6.26 -19.01 -11.15
N LYS A 219 6.99 -18.99 -12.28
CA LYS A 219 8.24 -18.23 -12.43
C LYS A 219 8.03 -16.72 -12.28
N ARG A 220 6.96 -16.16 -12.86
CA ARG A 220 6.63 -14.73 -12.72
C ARG A 220 6.34 -14.35 -11.26
N LEU A 221 5.59 -15.19 -10.53
CA LEU A 221 5.30 -14.96 -9.11
C LEU A 221 6.56 -15.02 -8.24
N TRP A 222 7.46 -15.97 -8.52
CA TRP A 222 8.75 -16.07 -7.83
C TRP A 222 9.66 -14.86 -8.13
N GLN A 223 9.74 -14.41 -9.38
CA GLN A 223 10.48 -13.20 -9.74
C GLN A 223 9.91 -11.95 -9.08
N ALA A 224 8.60 -11.84 -8.97
CA ALA A 224 7.95 -10.75 -8.24
C ALA A 224 8.31 -10.78 -6.74
N ALA A 225 8.42 -11.97 -6.13
CA ALA A 225 8.86 -12.12 -4.75
C ALA A 225 10.33 -11.70 -4.57
N ILE A 226 11.23 -12.03 -5.51
CA ILE A 226 12.61 -11.53 -5.48
C ILE A 226 12.62 -10.01 -5.49
N LYS A 227 11.89 -9.39 -6.42
CA LYS A 227 11.83 -7.93 -6.50
C LYS A 227 11.34 -7.31 -5.19
N GLN A 228 10.29 -7.87 -4.57
CA GLN A 228 9.79 -7.39 -3.29
C GLN A 228 10.80 -7.56 -2.15
N HIS A 229 11.57 -8.65 -2.14
CA HIS A 229 12.65 -8.84 -1.17
C HIS A 229 13.74 -7.79 -1.37
N ASP A 230 14.16 -7.54 -2.61
CA ASP A 230 15.16 -6.53 -2.94
C ASP A 230 14.69 -5.12 -2.59
N ASP A 231 13.41 -4.81 -2.82
CA ASP A 231 12.80 -3.52 -2.43
C ASP A 231 12.88 -3.32 -0.90
N VAL A 232 12.55 -4.35 -0.10
CA VAL A 232 12.66 -4.28 1.37
C VAL A 232 14.11 -4.10 1.83
N LEU A 233 15.06 -4.80 1.19
CA LEU A 233 16.49 -4.64 1.48
C LEU A 233 16.98 -3.24 1.13
N ALA A 234 16.53 -2.68 0.01
CA ALA A 234 16.88 -1.32 -0.41
C ALA A 234 16.32 -0.27 0.57
N ASP A 235 15.08 -0.44 1.01
CA ASP A 235 14.46 0.45 2.01
C ASP A 235 15.18 0.35 3.36
N TYR A 236 15.48 -0.87 3.83
CA TYR A 236 16.21 -1.08 5.07
C TYR A 236 17.64 -0.53 5.00
N ALA A 237 18.34 -0.71 3.87
CA ALA A 237 19.69 -0.21 3.68
C ALA A 237 19.78 1.33 3.83
N GLN A 238 18.72 2.09 3.54
CA GLN A 238 18.73 3.53 3.80
C GLN A 238 18.92 3.85 5.28
N TYR A 239 18.34 3.05 6.18
CA TYR A 239 18.50 3.23 7.63
C TYR A 239 19.88 2.83 8.14
N GLU A 240 20.57 1.91 7.46
CA GLU A 240 21.93 1.51 7.81
C GLU A 240 23.00 2.42 7.21
N LEU A 241 22.72 3.03 6.06
CA LEU A 241 23.68 3.82 5.30
C LEU A 241 23.54 5.33 5.53
N GLU A 242 22.32 5.85 5.72
CA GLU A 242 22.10 7.28 5.86
C GLU A 242 22.21 7.74 7.33
N PRO A 243 23.21 8.58 7.67
CA PRO A 243 23.42 9.02 9.06
C PRO A 243 22.23 9.80 9.63
N GLU A 244 21.50 10.54 8.80
CA GLU A 244 20.33 11.30 9.26
C GLU A 244 19.21 10.37 9.74
N LEU A 245 18.90 9.31 8.99
CA LEU A 245 17.84 8.39 9.36
C LEU A 245 18.19 7.61 10.63
N LEU A 246 19.44 7.24 10.78
CA LEU A 246 19.96 6.57 11.97
C LEU A 246 19.85 7.45 13.23
N ILE A 247 20.22 8.72 13.15
CA ILE A 247 20.14 9.67 14.28
C ILE A 247 18.66 10.01 14.60
N ARG A 248 17.82 10.13 13.57
CA ARG A 248 16.41 10.55 13.72
C ARG A 248 15.49 9.43 14.19
N PHE A 249 15.76 8.19 13.77
CA PHE A 249 14.91 7.03 14.04
C PHE A 249 15.74 5.83 14.54
N PRO A 250 16.49 5.96 15.65
CA PRO A 250 17.37 4.89 16.15
C PRO A 250 16.61 3.59 16.48
N ALA A 251 15.33 3.70 16.86
CA ALA A 251 14.49 2.55 17.17
C ALA A 251 14.17 1.63 15.96
N VAL A 252 14.46 2.06 14.72
CA VAL A 252 14.25 1.21 13.52
C VAL A 252 15.37 0.17 13.35
N THR A 253 16.58 0.48 13.81
CA THR A 253 17.76 -0.40 13.69
C THR A 253 18.13 -1.09 15.01
N ASP A 254 17.47 -0.74 16.10
CA ASP A 254 17.73 -1.28 17.43
C ASP A 254 17.13 -2.69 17.58
N VAL A 255 18.00 -3.71 17.55
CA VAL A 255 17.62 -5.12 17.66
C VAL A 255 16.99 -5.47 19.02
N SER A 256 17.14 -4.61 20.04
CA SER A 256 16.45 -4.81 21.33
C SER A 256 14.94 -4.55 21.26
N VAL A 257 14.45 -3.94 20.18
CA VAL A 257 13.03 -3.68 19.95
C VAL A 257 12.36 -4.89 19.30
N ASP A 258 11.29 -5.41 19.91
CA ASP A 258 10.56 -6.60 19.45
C ASP A 258 10.21 -6.57 17.94
N THR A 259 9.76 -5.42 17.42
CA THR A 259 9.40 -5.28 16.01
C THR A 259 10.61 -5.42 15.07
N VAL A 260 11.79 -5.01 15.52
CA VAL A 260 13.05 -5.12 14.78
C VAL A 260 13.56 -6.56 14.84
N GLU A 261 13.46 -7.22 16.00
CA GLU A 261 13.76 -8.65 16.13
C GLU A 261 12.89 -9.52 15.20
N ILE A 262 11.59 -9.24 15.14
CA ILE A 262 10.65 -9.93 14.24
C ILE A 262 11.04 -9.68 12.77
N PHE A 263 11.43 -8.46 12.42
CA PHE A 263 11.94 -8.14 11.09
C PHE A 263 13.20 -8.94 10.74
N HIS A 264 14.23 -8.95 11.58
CA HIS A 264 15.45 -9.72 11.31
C HIS A 264 15.20 -11.24 11.27
N THR A 265 14.29 -11.75 12.10
CA THR A 265 13.90 -13.16 12.09
C THR A 265 13.24 -13.55 10.76
N THR A 266 12.29 -12.73 10.29
CA THR A 266 11.61 -12.94 9.00
C THR A 266 12.54 -12.73 7.80
N LEU A 267 13.49 -11.80 7.91
CA LEU A 267 14.52 -11.55 6.90
C LEU A 267 15.45 -12.75 6.74
N ASN A 268 15.98 -13.27 7.85
CA ASN A 268 16.84 -14.46 7.84
C ASN A 268 16.10 -15.64 7.21
N ARG A 269 14.82 -15.83 7.54
CA ARG A 269 14.00 -16.88 6.93
C ARG A 269 13.86 -16.72 5.41
N ALA A 270 13.61 -15.50 4.93
CA ALA A 270 13.53 -15.23 3.49
C ALA A 270 14.88 -15.43 2.79
N GLN A 271 16.00 -15.09 3.44
CA GLN A 271 17.36 -15.28 2.91
C GLN A 271 17.73 -16.76 2.79
N GLU A 272 17.40 -17.60 3.76
CA GLU A 272 17.62 -19.06 3.70
C GLU A 272 16.91 -19.72 2.50
N LEU A 273 15.72 -19.22 2.19
CA LEU A 273 14.86 -19.75 1.13
C LEU A 273 15.21 -19.19 -0.25
N ARG A 274 15.98 -18.09 -0.31
CA ARG A 274 16.37 -17.43 -1.56
C ARG A 274 17.28 -18.34 -2.38
N THR A 275 17.01 -18.44 -3.68
CA THR A 275 17.84 -19.15 -4.65
C THR A 275 18.15 -18.23 -5.83
N ASP A 276 19.31 -18.41 -6.47
CA ASP A 276 19.72 -17.59 -7.62
C ASP A 276 18.90 -17.90 -8.88
N THR A 277 18.49 -19.15 -9.01
CA THR A 277 17.64 -19.65 -10.10
C THR A 277 16.32 -20.17 -9.56
N PHE A 278 15.30 -20.20 -10.41
CA PHE A 278 14.00 -20.77 -10.05
C PHE A 278 14.20 -22.20 -9.53
N PRO A 279 13.75 -22.52 -8.31
CA PRO A 279 14.03 -23.80 -7.69
C PRO A 279 13.30 -24.93 -8.42
N VAL A 280 13.91 -26.11 -8.44
CA VAL A 280 13.28 -27.32 -9.04
C VAL A 280 12.02 -27.71 -8.26
N ASN A 281 12.00 -27.44 -6.96
CA ASN A 281 10.87 -27.69 -6.07
C ASN A 281 9.94 -26.48 -6.00
N ILE A 282 8.72 -26.60 -6.54
CA ILE A 282 7.69 -25.55 -6.50
C ILE A 282 7.31 -25.18 -5.04
N ASP A 283 7.32 -26.16 -4.13
CA ASP A 283 7.03 -25.92 -2.71
C ASP A 283 8.02 -24.95 -2.06
N ARG A 284 9.31 -25.01 -2.45
CA ARG A 284 10.34 -24.08 -1.96
C ARG A 284 10.10 -22.66 -2.49
N ALA A 285 9.68 -22.53 -3.75
CA ALA A 285 9.32 -21.23 -4.32
C ALA A 285 8.10 -20.63 -3.61
N ASP A 286 7.08 -21.44 -3.31
CA ASP A 286 5.89 -21.02 -2.56
C ASP A 286 6.26 -20.59 -1.15
N GLU A 287 7.10 -21.36 -0.46
CA GLU A 287 7.57 -21.05 0.89
C GLU A 287 8.39 -19.74 0.91
N TYR A 288 9.25 -19.52 -0.08
CA TYR A 288 9.96 -18.26 -0.25
C TYR A 288 9.01 -17.09 -0.47
N GLN A 289 8.01 -17.22 -1.34
CA GLN A 289 7.01 -16.17 -1.58
C GLN A 289 6.28 -15.80 -0.27
N GLN A 290 5.87 -16.80 0.51
CA GLN A 290 5.22 -16.59 1.79
C GLN A 290 6.14 -15.89 2.79
N ALA A 291 7.41 -16.31 2.87
CA ALA A 291 8.41 -15.68 3.74
C ALA A 291 8.65 -14.20 3.36
N VAL A 292 8.69 -13.87 2.07
CA VAL A 292 8.84 -12.47 1.60
C VAL A 292 7.62 -11.62 1.96
N ILE A 293 6.40 -12.17 1.89
CA ILE A 293 5.19 -11.44 2.30
C ILE A 293 5.20 -11.16 3.80
N ASP A 294 5.61 -12.13 4.61
CA ASP A 294 5.73 -11.97 6.05
C ASP A 294 6.83 -10.97 6.40
N LEU A 295 7.99 -11.04 5.73
CA LEU A 295 9.07 -10.05 5.81
C LEU A 295 8.57 -8.64 5.51
N ARG A 296 7.82 -8.46 4.42
CA ARG A 296 7.30 -7.13 4.05
C ARG A 296 6.35 -6.56 5.11
N LYS A 297 5.50 -7.40 5.70
CA LYS A 297 4.61 -6.96 6.80
C LYS A 297 5.41 -6.58 8.03
N ALA A 298 6.37 -7.42 8.42
CA ALA A 298 7.27 -7.14 9.55
C ALA A 298 8.04 -5.83 9.34
N TRP A 299 8.54 -5.59 8.12
CA TRP A 299 9.22 -4.34 7.77
C TRP A 299 8.32 -3.12 7.94
N VAL A 300 7.11 -3.13 7.36
CA VAL A 300 6.16 -2.01 7.47
C VAL A 300 5.78 -1.73 8.92
N GLU A 301 5.59 -2.76 9.74
CA GLU A 301 5.29 -2.61 11.17
C GLU A 301 6.48 -2.05 11.95
N CYS A 302 7.68 -2.58 11.70
CA CYS A 302 8.94 -2.10 12.26
C CYS A 302 9.20 -0.63 11.92
N GLU A 303 9.12 -0.26 10.64
CA GLU A 303 9.36 1.10 10.19
C GLU A 303 8.34 2.07 10.80
N LYS A 304 7.05 1.70 10.79
CA LYS A 304 5.99 2.52 11.36
C LYS A 304 6.18 2.72 12.86
N TYR A 305 6.51 1.66 13.59
CA TYR A 305 6.75 1.72 15.04
C TYR A 305 7.99 2.57 15.35
N GLY A 306 9.12 2.27 14.71
CA GLY A 306 10.38 2.99 14.92
C GLY A 306 10.28 4.48 14.55
N ARG A 307 9.53 4.84 13.51
CA ARG A 307 9.24 6.25 13.19
C ARG A 307 8.32 6.93 14.20
N ALA A 308 7.33 6.21 14.75
CA ALA A 308 6.42 6.75 15.75
C ALA A 308 7.11 6.98 17.10
N VAL A 309 8.05 6.10 17.45
CA VAL A 309 8.84 6.17 18.68
C VAL A 309 10.00 7.15 18.55
N GLY A 310 10.70 7.17 17.40
CA GLY A 310 11.86 8.01 17.16
C GLY A 310 12.97 7.75 18.18
N THR A 311 13.29 8.77 18.98
CA THR A 311 14.27 8.71 20.08
C THR A 311 13.64 8.39 21.44
N GLY A 312 12.34 8.10 21.50
CA GLY A 312 11.57 7.99 22.75
C GLY A 312 11.97 6.86 23.69
N LEU A 313 12.71 5.86 23.20
CA LEU A 313 13.26 4.76 24.02
C LEU A 313 14.58 5.11 24.71
N LEU A 314 15.21 6.22 24.33
CA LEU A 314 16.48 6.67 24.89
C LEU A 314 16.28 7.50 26.15
N GLU A 315 17.32 7.60 26.98
CA GLU A 315 17.30 8.52 28.11
C GLU A 315 17.22 10.00 27.66
N VAL A 316 16.64 10.86 28.50
CA VAL A 316 16.41 12.28 28.16
C VAL A 316 17.70 13.03 27.79
N ASN A 317 18.84 12.65 28.36
CA ASN A 317 20.13 13.25 28.01
C ASN A 317 20.60 12.81 26.62
N ASP A 318 20.49 11.52 26.32
CA ASP A 318 20.84 10.95 25.01
C ASP A 318 19.95 11.54 23.90
N GLN A 319 18.66 11.73 24.17
CA GLN A 319 17.73 12.39 23.24
C GLN A 319 18.18 13.82 22.89
N LYS A 320 18.69 14.58 23.88
CA LYS A 320 19.19 15.94 23.64
C LYS A 320 20.45 15.93 22.80
N GLU A 321 21.36 15.01 23.07
CA GLU A 321 22.60 14.86 22.30
C GLU A 321 22.30 14.51 20.82
N LEU A 322 21.36 13.60 20.56
CA LEU A 322 20.90 13.32 19.19
C LEU A 322 20.22 14.53 18.52
N THR A 323 19.45 15.31 19.28
CA THR A 323 18.84 16.55 18.76
C THR A 323 19.92 17.55 18.35
N VAL A 324 20.99 17.67 19.14
CA VAL A 324 22.16 18.49 18.80
C VAL A 324 22.84 17.94 17.55
N ALA A 325 23.06 16.63 17.46
CA ALA A 325 23.66 16.00 16.29
C ALA A 325 22.85 16.25 14.99
N LEU A 326 21.52 16.21 15.05
CA LEU A 326 20.66 16.59 13.92
C LEU A 326 20.85 18.06 13.52
N SER A 327 20.91 18.97 14.50
CA SER A 327 21.14 20.40 14.20
C SER A 327 22.51 20.65 13.57
N LEU A 328 23.54 19.92 14.02
CA LEU A 328 24.89 19.99 13.43
C LEU A 328 24.88 19.44 12.00
N LEU A 329 24.09 18.41 11.71
CA LEU A 329 23.98 17.83 10.37
C LEU A 329 23.27 18.79 9.41
N GLU A 330 22.20 19.46 9.86
CA GLU A 330 21.55 20.53 9.09
C GLU A 330 22.51 21.70 8.82
N ASN A 331 23.29 22.11 9.82
CA ASN A 331 24.31 23.15 9.64
C ASN A 331 25.38 22.71 8.65
N ALA A 332 25.91 21.49 8.77
CA ALA A 332 26.91 20.92 7.86
C ALA A 332 26.46 20.88 6.40
N ARG A 333 25.16 20.80 6.11
CA ARG A 333 24.61 20.87 4.75
C ARG A 333 24.67 22.27 4.15
N ASN A 334 24.67 23.30 4.99
CA ASN A 334 24.62 24.69 4.57
C ASN A 334 26.03 25.33 4.45
N VAL A 335 27.09 24.60 4.81
CA VAL A 335 28.48 25.07 4.77
C VAL A 335 29.36 24.10 4.00
N GLN A 336 30.53 24.54 3.56
CA GLN A 336 31.51 23.76 2.79
C GLN A 336 32.91 23.92 3.39
N GLY A 337 33.85 23.06 2.99
CA GLY A 337 35.26 23.13 3.40
C GLY A 337 35.51 22.69 4.85
N GLU A 338 36.51 23.28 5.49
CA GLU A 338 36.93 22.99 6.87
C GLU A 338 35.77 23.07 7.88
N GLN A 339 34.87 24.03 7.71
CA GLN A 339 33.75 24.24 8.64
C GLN A 339 32.73 23.10 8.55
N GLN A 340 32.52 22.53 7.37
CA GLN A 340 31.70 21.32 7.18
C GLN A 340 32.38 20.10 7.84
N ALA A 341 33.70 19.97 7.72
CA ALA A 341 34.46 18.89 8.33
C ALA A 341 34.41 18.95 9.87
N GLU A 342 34.41 20.15 10.46
CA GLU A 342 34.29 20.34 11.91
C GLU A 342 32.93 19.85 12.44
N TYR A 343 31.83 20.23 11.77
CA TYR A 343 30.49 19.75 12.16
C TYR A 343 30.36 18.23 12.07
N LEU A 344 30.86 17.61 10.99
CA LEU A 344 30.86 16.15 10.84
C LEU A 344 31.71 15.46 11.92
N ASN A 345 32.82 16.08 12.35
CA ASN A 345 33.64 15.55 13.43
C ASN A 345 32.92 15.62 14.80
N GLN A 346 32.18 16.70 15.07
CA GLN A 346 31.37 16.83 16.28
C GLN A 346 30.21 15.81 16.31
N ILE A 347 29.55 15.59 15.17
CA ILE A 347 28.51 14.54 15.05
C ILE A 347 29.11 13.17 15.35
N LYS A 348 30.28 12.85 14.78
CA LYS A 348 30.97 11.59 15.03
C LYS A 348 31.24 11.37 16.52
N GLN A 349 31.74 12.39 17.22
CA GLN A 349 32.00 12.32 18.67
C GLN A 349 30.74 11.99 19.46
N ILE A 350 29.63 12.69 19.19
CA ILE A 350 28.35 12.44 19.86
C ILE A 350 27.87 11.01 19.62
N VAL A 351 27.93 10.53 18.37
CA VAL A 351 27.48 9.18 18.02
C VAL A 351 28.38 8.11 18.66
N THR A 352 29.69 8.31 18.70
CA THR A 352 30.63 7.40 19.38
C THR A 352 30.37 7.37 20.89
N ASP A 353 30.19 8.51 21.55
CA ASP A 353 29.89 8.57 22.99
C ASP A 353 28.57 7.85 23.32
N LEU A 354 27.53 8.03 22.50
CA LEU A 354 26.26 7.32 22.64
C LEU A 354 26.39 5.80 22.42
N THR A 355 27.30 5.39 21.54
CA THR A 355 27.60 3.97 21.27
C THR A 355 28.34 3.33 22.43
N ASP A 356 29.33 4.02 22.99
CA ASP A 356 30.13 3.54 24.12
C ASP A 356 29.26 3.36 25.38
N ARG A 357 28.19 4.15 25.52
CA ARG A 357 27.18 4.01 26.57
C ARG A 357 26.15 2.90 26.32
N GLY A 358 26.13 2.33 25.11
CA GLY A 358 25.15 1.31 24.68
C GLY A 358 23.76 1.87 24.38
N SER A 359 23.60 3.19 24.32
CA SER A 359 22.34 3.85 24.00
C SER A 359 22.03 3.82 22.50
N LEU A 360 23.06 3.70 21.67
CA LEU A 360 22.94 3.61 20.22
C LEU A 360 23.80 2.46 19.70
N HIS A 361 23.30 1.73 18.72
CA HIS A 361 24.04 0.63 18.07
C HIS A 361 24.17 0.94 16.57
N PRO A 362 25.07 1.86 16.17
CA PRO A 362 25.22 2.21 14.78
C PRO A 362 25.93 1.09 14.01
N GLN A 363 25.49 0.87 12.77
CA GLN A 363 26.22 0.00 11.85
C GLN A 363 27.56 0.65 11.46
N PRO A 364 28.63 -0.14 11.27
CA PRO A 364 29.95 0.39 10.89
C PRO A 364 29.91 1.26 9.62
N GLN A 365 29.03 0.91 8.68
CA GLN A 365 28.89 1.59 7.38
C GLN A 365 28.38 3.04 7.53
N ALA A 366 27.45 3.30 8.45
CA ALA A 366 26.99 4.66 8.74
C ALA A 366 28.14 5.57 9.24
N MET A 367 29.02 5.00 10.09
CA MET A 367 30.18 5.72 10.61
C MET A 367 31.24 5.99 9.54
N GLU A 368 31.44 5.03 8.63
CA GLU A 368 32.31 5.18 7.47
C GLU A 368 31.82 6.29 6.52
N GLU A 369 30.50 6.43 6.33
CA GLU A 369 29.94 7.49 5.49
C GLU A 369 30.12 8.88 6.11
N ILE A 370 29.99 9.02 7.44
CA ILE A 370 30.33 10.28 8.14
C ILE A 370 31.82 10.62 7.94
N ASP A 371 32.71 9.64 8.06
CA ASP A 371 34.14 9.82 7.83
C ASP A 371 34.49 10.13 6.36
N ALA A 372 33.78 9.53 5.41
CA ALA A 372 33.90 9.81 3.99
C ALA A 372 33.42 11.22 3.65
N GLY A 373 32.30 11.66 4.21
CA GLY A 373 31.79 13.03 4.10
C GLY A 373 32.79 14.06 4.60
N ARG A 374 33.43 13.79 5.75
CA ARG A 374 34.48 14.65 6.30
C ARG A 374 35.70 14.76 5.37
N ARG A 375 36.18 13.64 4.83
CA ARG A 375 37.32 13.65 3.86
C ARG A 375 36.98 14.45 2.61
N ARG A 376 35.78 14.23 2.04
CA ARG A 376 35.29 14.99 0.88
C ARG A 376 35.22 16.50 1.16
N ALA A 377 34.82 16.91 2.36
CA ALA A 377 34.78 18.32 2.74
C ALA A 377 36.18 18.95 2.81
N LEU A 378 37.18 18.22 3.32
CA LEU A 378 38.58 18.69 3.40
C LEU A 378 39.29 18.69 2.03
N GLU A 379 38.86 17.85 1.09
CA GLU A 379 39.40 17.80 -0.28
C GLU A 379 38.77 18.84 -1.22
N ALA A 380 37.65 19.46 -0.81
CA ALA A 380 36.93 20.46 -1.58
C ALA A 380 37.35 21.92 -1.29
N ASP A 381 38.15 22.12 -0.23
CA ASP A 381 38.94 23.33 0.03
C ASP A 381 40.26 23.31 -0.77
#